data_AF-A0A0C2F4T0-F1
#
_entry.id   AF-A0A0C2F4T0-F1
#
_cell.length_a   1.000
_cell.length_b   1.000
_cell.length_c   1.000
_cell.angle_alpha   90.00
_cell.angle_beta   90.00
_cell.angle_gamma   90.00
#
_symmetry.space_group_name_H-M   'P 1'
#
loop_
_entity.id
_entity.type
_entity.pdbx_description
1 polymer ?
#
loop_
_entity_poly.entity_id
_entity_poly.type
_entity_poly.pdbx_seq_one_letter_code
_entity_poly.pdbx_strand_id
1 'polypeptide(L)'
;MTPATENHFGQPYDYESVMQYNPYAFAVDPNQPTVIALNPAYQNSMGQREAPAFSDVRMINWVYNCSSEFLPYQSNLCDFF
;
A
#
# COMPACT_ATOMS: atom_id res chain seq x y z
N MET A 1 17.55 -8.83 19.59
CA MET A 1 16.47 -8.11 18.90
C MET A 1 16.06 -8.96 17.72
N THR A 2 14.79 -9.36 17.63
CA THR A 2 14.29 -10.07 16.44
C THR A 2 14.38 -9.13 15.24
N PRO A 3 14.68 -9.64 14.03
CA PRO A 3 14.57 -8.85 12.81
C PRO A 3 13.16 -8.26 12.72
N ALA A 4 13.04 -7.07 12.14
CA ALA A 4 11.74 -6.55 11.75
C ALA A 4 11.06 -7.59 10.85
N THR A 5 9.82 -7.94 11.16
CA THR A 5 9.04 -8.90 10.37
C THR A 5 8.49 -8.29 9.09
N GLU A 6 8.70 -6.99 8.89
CA GLU A 6 8.26 -6.20 7.75
C GLU A 6 9.32 -5.16 7.38
N ASN A 7 9.33 -4.75 6.11
CA ASN A 7 10.17 -3.68 5.59
C ASN A 7 9.31 -2.78 4.69
N HIS A 8 9.34 -1.46 4.95
CA HIS A 8 8.54 -0.48 4.22
C HIS A 8 9.34 0.27 3.16
N PHE A 9 10.62 -0.05 2.96
CA PHE A 9 11.49 0.56 1.94
C PHE A 9 11.48 2.10 1.96
N GLY A 10 11.38 2.69 3.17
CA GLY A 10 11.31 4.13 3.38
C GLY A 10 10.04 4.82 2.86
N GLN A 11 9.00 4.07 2.50
CA GLN A 11 7.70 4.64 2.12
C GLN A 11 6.88 5.03 3.36
N PRO A 12 6.20 6.19 3.34
CA PRO A 12 5.24 6.55 4.39
C PRO A 12 3.98 5.67 4.29
N TYR A 13 3.18 5.66 5.36
CA TYR A 13 1.87 4.99 5.35
C TYR A 13 0.93 5.66 4.34
N ASP A 14 0.40 4.86 3.42
CA ASP A 14 -0.48 5.34 2.36
C ASP A 14 -1.93 4.96 2.63
N TYR A 15 -2.74 5.96 2.95
CA TYR A 15 -4.19 5.79 3.14
C TYR A 15 -4.91 5.37 1.86
N GLU A 16 -4.35 5.71 0.69
CA GLU A 16 -4.90 5.42 -0.63
C GLU A 16 -4.36 4.11 -1.21
N SER A 17 -3.52 3.37 -0.48
CA SER A 17 -3.09 2.03 -0.90
C SER A 17 -4.29 1.14 -1.21
N VAL A 18 -4.21 0.35 -2.29
CA VAL A 18 -5.27 -0.61 -2.65
C VAL A 18 -5.42 -1.70 -1.58
N MET A 19 -4.37 -1.90 -0.78
CA MET A 19 -4.34 -2.84 0.34
C MET A 19 -4.97 -2.25 1.60
N GLN A 20 -5.23 -0.94 1.65
CA GLN A 20 -5.84 -0.30 2.80
C GLN A 20 -7.30 -0.74 2.97
N TYR A 21 -7.68 -1.11 4.19
CA TYR A 21 -9.06 -1.39 4.51
C TYR A 21 -9.92 -0.13 4.42
N ASN A 22 -11.16 -0.31 3.96
CA ASN A 22 -12.21 0.70 4.06
C ASN A 22 -12.48 1.05 5.55
N PRO A 23 -12.86 2.31 5.87
CA PRO A 23 -13.16 2.74 7.24
C PRO A 23 -14.14 1.87 8.03
N TYR A 24 -15.07 1.21 7.35
CA TYR A 24 -16.14 0.40 7.95
C TYR A 24 -15.89 -1.11 7.82
N ALA A 25 -14.68 -1.52 7.42
CA ALA A 25 -14.35 -2.94 7.27
C ALA A 25 -14.60 -3.70 8.58
N PHE A 26 -15.40 -4.76 8.49
CA PHE A 26 -15.77 -5.64 9.62
C PHE A 26 -16.51 -4.93 10.77
N ALA A 27 -17.13 -3.77 10.53
CA ALA A 27 -17.90 -3.08 11.55
C ALA A 27 -19.12 -3.90 11.99
N VAL A 28 -19.33 -3.99 13.31
CA VAL A 28 -20.55 -4.60 13.89
C VAL A 28 -21.75 -3.69 13.66
N ASP A 29 -21.57 -2.38 13.84
CA ASP A 29 -22.52 -1.34 13.46
C ASP A 29 -22.04 -0.69 12.15
N PRO A 30 -22.77 -0.85 11.03
CA PRO A 30 -22.40 -0.24 9.74
C PRO A 30 -22.27 1.28 9.76
N ASN A 31 -22.82 1.96 10.77
CA ASN A 31 -22.76 3.41 10.90
C ASN A 31 -21.54 3.89 11.72
N GLN A 32 -20.77 2.98 12.31
CA GLN A 32 -19.60 3.31 13.12
C GLN A 32 -18.32 2.78 12.45
N PRO A 33 -17.37 3.65 12.08
CA PRO A 33 -16.12 3.20 11.45
C PRO A 33 -15.26 2.42 12.44
N THR A 34 -14.66 1.33 11.98
CA THR A 34 -13.68 0.55 12.74
C THR A 34 -12.26 1.11 12.61
N VAL A 35 -12.00 1.87 11.53
CA VAL A 35 -10.71 2.50 11.27
C VAL A 35 -10.89 3.99 11.03
N ILE A 36 -10.24 4.80 11.85
CA ILE A 36 -10.28 6.26 11.80
C ILE A 36 -8.88 6.80 11.48
N ALA A 37 -8.78 7.60 10.43
CA ALA A 37 -7.55 8.27 10.05
C ALA A 37 -7.20 9.37 11.08
N LEU A 38 -5.94 9.40 11.53
CA LEU A 38 -5.47 10.44 12.45
C LEU A 38 -5.52 11.83 11.81
N ASN A 39 -5.28 11.92 10.50
CA ASN A 39 -5.55 13.12 9.72
C ASN A 39 -6.90 12.97 9.02
N PRO A 40 -7.92 13.78 9.39
CA PRO A 40 -9.25 13.68 8.82
C PRO A 40 -9.31 13.88 7.30
N ALA A 41 -8.32 14.55 6.70
CA ALA A 41 -8.27 14.77 5.25
C ALA A 41 -8.21 13.45 4.45
N TYR A 42 -7.68 12.38 5.03
CA TYR A 42 -7.52 11.08 4.38
C TYR A 42 -8.62 10.07 4.74
N GLN A 43 -9.59 10.42 5.59
CA GLN A 43 -10.60 9.46 6.04
C GLN A 43 -11.40 8.85 4.89
N ASN A 44 -11.71 9.66 3.87
CA ASN A 44 -12.52 9.26 2.73
C ASN A 44 -11.71 8.66 1.56
N SER A 45 -10.37 8.69 1.65
CA SER A 45 -9.51 8.14 0.61
C SER A 45 -9.17 6.65 0.86
N MET A 46 -9.41 6.18 2.08
CA MET A 46 -9.22 4.79 2.50
C MET A 46 -10.18 3.83 1.80
N GLY A 47 -9.66 2.66 1.43
CA GLY A 47 -10.48 1.57 0.90
C GLY A 47 -10.80 1.66 -0.60
N GLN A 48 -10.10 2.52 -1.35
CA GLN A 48 -10.20 2.55 -2.80
C GLN A 48 -9.81 1.19 -3.42
N ARG A 49 -10.45 0.82 -4.53
CA ARG A 49 -10.23 -0.45 -5.25
C ARG A 49 -10.11 -0.26 -6.76
N GLU A 50 -9.76 0.94 -7.21
CA GLU A 50 -9.68 1.29 -8.63
C GLU A 50 -8.36 0.81 -9.24
N ALA A 51 -7.24 1.15 -8.60
CA ALA A 51 -5.90 0.78 -9.03
C ALA A 51 -4.91 0.82 -7.85
N PRO A 52 -3.75 0.14 -7.93
CA PRO A 52 -2.71 0.29 -6.92
C PRO A 52 -2.20 1.73 -6.84
N ALA A 53 -1.94 2.19 -5.61
CA ALA A 53 -1.34 3.49 -5.41
C ALA A 53 0.12 3.47 -5.88
N PHE A 54 0.68 4.66 -6.15
CA PHE A 54 2.08 4.77 -6.52
C PHE A 54 3.03 4.12 -5.49
N SER A 55 2.68 4.22 -4.20
CA SER A 55 3.43 3.60 -3.11
C SER A 55 3.43 2.07 -3.20
N ASP A 56 2.29 1.45 -3.53
CA ASP A 56 2.13 0.00 -3.71
C ASP A 56 3.05 -0.51 -4.82
N VAL A 57 3.02 0.14 -5.99
CA VAL A 57 3.85 -0.18 -7.14
C VAL A 57 5.34 0.02 -6.82
N ARG A 58 5.66 1.10 -6.10
CA ARG A 58 7.04 1.36 -5.71
C ARG A 58 7.56 0.29 -4.75
N MET A 59 6.79 -0.09 -3.73
CA MET A 59 7.19 -1.13 -2.77
C MET A 59 7.39 -2.49 -3.45
N ILE A 60 6.47 -2.90 -4.33
CA ILE A 60 6.61 -4.18 -5.03
C ILE A 60 7.85 -4.19 -5.94
N ASN A 61 8.13 -3.07 -6.61
CA ASN A 61 9.33 -2.93 -7.42
C ASN A 61 10.61 -3.03 -6.58
N TRP A 62 10.64 -2.52 -5.35
CA TRP A 62 11.79 -2.71 -4.45
C TRP A 62 11.93 -4.16 -3.97
N VAL A 63 10.82 -4.84 -3.66
CA VAL A 63 10.83 -6.24 -3.23
C VAL A 63 11.39 -7.16 -4.32
N TYR A 64 11.01 -6.92 -5.58
CA TYR A 64 11.42 -7.75 -6.72
C TYR A 64 12.63 -7.23 -7.49
N ASN A 65 13.34 -6.20 -6.98
CA ASN A 65 14.49 -5.57 -7.65
C ASN A 65 14.18 -5.05 -9.07
N CYS A 66 13.01 -4.45 -9.24
CA CYS A 66 12.53 -3.81 -10.48
C CYS A 66 12.76 -2.29 -10.50
N SER A 67 13.71 -1.77 -9.73
CA SER A 67 14.11 -0.36 -9.82
C SER A 67 15.09 -0.14 -10.99
N SER A 68 15.19 1.10 -11.49
CA SER A 68 16.03 1.46 -12.64
C SER A 68 17.51 1.06 -12.52
N GLU A 69 17.98 0.82 -11.29
CA GLU A 69 19.35 0.36 -11.00
C GLU A 69 19.60 -1.11 -11.40
N PHE A 70 18.55 -1.90 -11.63
CA PHE A 70 18.60 -3.35 -11.85
C PHE A 70 18.11 -3.80 -13.25
N LEU A 71 17.84 -2.86 -14.18
CA LEU A 71 17.12 -3.12 -15.44
C LEU A 71 17.92 -3.49 -16.72
N PRO A 72 19.18 -4.00 -16.74
CA PRO A 72 19.70 -4.53 -18.00
C PRO A 72 19.18 -5.94 -18.36
N TYR A 73 18.45 -6.65 -17.48
CA TYR A 73 18.16 -8.09 -17.70
C TYR A 73 16.79 -8.64 -17.24
N GLN A 74 15.86 -7.82 -16.70
CA GLN A 74 14.62 -8.31 -16.06
C GLN A 74 13.30 -7.78 -16.65
N SER A 75 13.25 -7.51 -17.96
CA SER A 75 12.05 -6.90 -18.59
C SER A 75 10.76 -7.68 -18.30
N ASN A 76 10.77 -9.00 -18.47
CA ASN A 76 9.54 -9.82 -18.36
C ASN A 76 9.11 -10.09 -16.91
N LEU A 77 9.92 -9.71 -15.92
CA LEU A 77 9.67 -9.96 -14.49
C LEU A 77 9.11 -8.73 -13.79
N CYS A 78 9.24 -7.55 -14.40
CA CYS A 78 8.89 -6.26 -13.82
C CYS A 78 7.63 -5.62 -14.43
N ASP A 79 7.00 -6.30 -15.38
CA ASP A 79 5.72 -5.90 -16.01
C ASP A 79 4.54 -6.34 -15.13
N PHE A 80 4.45 -5.79 -13.92
CA PHE A 80 3.34 -6.08 -12.99
C PHE A 80 2.04 -5.33 -13.32
N PHE A 81 2.06 -4.46 -14.34
CA PHE A 81 0.96 -3.60 -14.78
C PHE A 81 0.93 -3.42 -16.30
#